data_AF-A0A6N7V180-F1
#
_entry.id   AF-A0A6N7V180-F1
#
_cell.length_a   1.000
_cell.length_b   1.000
_cell.length_c   1.000
_cell.angle_alpha   90.00
_cell.angle_beta   90.00
_cell.angle_gamma   90.00
#
_symmetry.space_group_name_H-M   'P 1'
#
loop_
_entity.id
_entity.type
_entity.pdbx_description
1 polymer ?
#
loop_
_entity_poly.entity_id
_entity_poly.type
_entity_poly.pdbx_seq_one_letter_code
_entity_poly.pdbx_strand_id
1 'polypeptide(L)'
;MRKLGILLVVSILLFVFGCGTFVYELSQISPNQIDLSQETQTMTTTMPDRCRLYTKTYLSSVGDVRVVVDEMVEDNQLPNNSLVITYPKMLHVVQDGDQLDLQMDDYEMSKDLQTIFNTFKSKSYDEYYVNNDEIHVSLRYGKALKDKITFVDDYY
;
A
#
# COMPACT_ATOMS: atom_id res chain seq x y z
N MET A 1 -18.69 26.06 51.51
CA MET A 1 -17.52 26.63 50.78
C MET A 1 -16.31 25.70 50.82
N ARG A 2 -15.75 25.33 51.99
CA ARG A 2 -14.53 24.47 52.10
C ARG A 2 -14.65 23.08 51.43
N LYS A 3 -15.75 22.36 51.64
CA LYS A 3 -15.98 21.02 51.04
C LYS A 3 -16.12 21.06 49.51
N LEU A 4 -16.71 22.14 48.98
CA LEU A 4 -16.91 22.32 47.54
C LEU A 4 -15.59 22.69 46.83
N GLY A 5 -14.76 23.52 47.46
CA GLY A 5 -13.41 23.84 46.97
C GLY A 5 -12.49 22.62 46.92
N ILE A 6 -12.53 21.76 47.95
CA ILE A 6 -11.77 20.50 47.96
C ILE A 6 -12.22 19.56 46.83
N LEU A 7 -13.54 19.41 46.64
CA LEU A 7 -14.07 18.58 45.56
C LEU A 7 -13.61 19.08 44.18
N LEU A 8 -13.65 20.40 43.96
CA LEU A 8 -13.22 21.02 42.72
C LEU A 8 -11.73 20.81 42.46
N VAL A 9 -10.88 20.97 43.48
CA VAL A 9 -9.43 20.72 43.37
C VAL A 9 -9.15 19.26 43.05
N VAL A 10 -9.85 18.31 43.69
CA VAL A 10 -9.72 16.87 43.42
C VAL A 10 -10.17 16.54 41.99
N SER A 11 -11.28 17.11 41.52
CA SER A 11 -11.74 16.92 40.14
C SER A 11 -10.75 17.45 39.11
N ILE A 12 -10.15 18.62 39.34
CA ILE A 12 -9.13 19.17 38.44
C ILE A 12 -7.88 18.28 38.44
N LEU A 13 -7.42 17.82 39.61
CA LEU A 13 -6.27 16.91 39.70
C LEU A 13 -6.51 15.61 38.95
N LEU A 14 -7.69 14.99 39.11
CA LEU A 14 -8.05 13.77 38.39
C LEU A 14 -8.14 14.01 36.88
N PHE A 15 -8.67 15.16 36.46
CA PHE A 15 -8.73 15.53 35.06
C PHE A 15 -7.34 15.72 34.45
N VAL A 16 -6.47 16.49 35.10
CA VAL A 16 -5.09 16.74 34.64
C VAL A 16 -4.30 15.43 34.61
N PHE A 17 -4.44 14.59 35.64
CA PHE A 17 -3.78 13.28 35.67
C PHE A 17 -4.29 12.36 34.56
N GLY A 18 -5.61 12.29 34.36
CA GLY A 18 -6.24 11.51 33.30
C GLY A 18 -5.84 11.97 31.90
N CYS A 19 -5.84 13.28 31.63
CA CYS A 19 -5.35 13.85 30.38
C CYS A 19 -3.85 13.56 30.18
N GLY A 20 -3.04 13.70 31.24
CA GLY A 20 -1.61 13.39 31.19
C GLY A 20 -1.34 11.93 30.84
N THR A 21 -2.06 11.00 31.49
CA THR A 21 -1.96 9.57 31.15
C THR A 21 -2.43 9.29 29.73
N PHE A 22 -3.48 9.95 29.26
CA PHE A 22 -3.99 9.75 27.90
C PHE A 22 -3.00 10.22 26.83
N VAL A 23 -2.40 11.41 27.00
CA VAL A 23 -1.37 11.93 26.08
C VAL A 23 -0.11 11.05 26.12
N TYR A 24 0.29 10.58 27.30
CA TYR A 24 1.40 9.64 27.43
C TYR A 24 1.14 8.32 26.70
N GLU A 25 -0.04 7.75 26.86
CA GLU A 25 -0.47 6.52 26.17
C GLU A 25 -0.58 6.68 24.64
N LEU A 26 -0.90 7.89 24.15
CA LEU A 26 -0.87 8.24 22.74
C LEU A 26 0.56 8.37 22.21
N SER A 27 1.46 8.98 22.98
CA SER A 27 2.86 9.20 22.57
C SER A 27 3.66 7.92 22.40
N GLN A 28 3.16 6.81 22.96
CA GLN A 28 3.75 5.48 22.80
C GLN A 28 3.32 4.77 21.52
N ILE A 29 2.36 5.31 20.75
CA ILE A 29 2.01 4.76 19.45
C ILE A 29 3.17 5.01 18.49
N SER A 30 3.65 3.95 17.85
CA SER A 30 4.77 4.01 16.90
C SER A 30 4.38 3.43 15.54
N PRO A 31 4.98 3.90 14.44
CA PRO A 31 4.78 3.28 13.14
C PRO A 31 5.42 1.89 13.10
N ASN A 32 4.67 0.93 12.59
CA ASN A 32 5.18 -0.36 12.13
C ASN A 32 5.44 -0.27 10.63
N GLN A 33 6.70 -0.19 10.25
CA GLN A 33 7.10 -0.02 8.86
C GLN A 33 6.92 -1.32 8.08
N ILE A 34 6.08 -1.29 7.06
CA ILE A 34 5.83 -2.40 6.15
C ILE A 34 6.38 -2.04 4.78
N ASP A 35 7.40 -2.77 4.35
CA ASP A 35 7.92 -2.66 2.98
C ASP A 35 6.95 -3.37 2.03
N LEU A 36 6.39 -2.63 1.08
CA LEU A 36 5.49 -3.22 0.08
C LEU A 36 6.20 -4.26 -0.78
N SER A 37 7.52 -4.17 -0.95
CA SER A 37 8.31 -4.97 -1.89
C SER A 37 8.64 -6.38 -1.39
N GLN A 38 8.43 -6.68 -0.10
CA GLN A 38 8.91 -7.92 0.52
C GLN A 38 8.15 -9.18 0.09
N GLU A 39 6.84 -9.09 -0.09
CA GLU A 39 6.02 -10.22 -0.54
C GLU A 39 5.52 -9.97 -1.94
N THR A 40 5.86 -10.86 -2.88
CA THR A 40 5.37 -10.80 -4.26
C THR A 40 4.31 -11.87 -4.53
N GLN A 41 3.39 -11.56 -5.42
CA GLN A 41 2.45 -12.51 -6.00
C GLN A 41 2.53 -12.48 -7.52
N THR A 42 1.82 -13.38 -8.18
CA THR A 42 1.82 -13.50 -9.63
C THR A 42 0.40 -13.49 -10.17
N MET A 43 0.17 -12.74 -11.24
CA MET A 43 -1.08 -12.76 -12.00
C MET A 43 -0.79 -13.16 -13.43
N THR A 44 -1.62 -14.08 -13.95
CA THR A 44 -1.61 -14.46 -15.37
C THR A 44 -2.83 -13.84 -16.04
N THR A 45 -2.62 -13.15 -17.16
CA THR A 45 -3.70 -12.62 -17.97
C THR A 45 -3.45 -12.82 -19.47
N THR A 46 -4.51 -12.71 -20.27
CA THR A 46 -4.44 -12.76 -21.73
C THR A 46 -4.51 -11.34 -22.29
N MET A 47 -3.57 -11.01 -23.17
CA MET A 47 -3.52 -9.74 -23.86
C MET A 47 -4.14 -9.86 -25.26
N PRO A 48 -4.91 -8.87 -25.72
CA PRO A 48 -5.60 -8.95 -27.00
C PRO A 48 -4.62 -8.93 -28.18
N ASP A 49 -3.67 -7.99 -28.17
CA ASP A 49 -2.64 -7.88 -29.21
C ASP A 49 -1.42 -7.07 -28.73
N ARG A 50 -1.61 -6.11 -27.83
CA ARG A 50 -0.53 -5.29 -27.25
C ARG A 50 -0.68 -5.20 -25.74
N CYS A 51 0.37 -4.75 -25.07
CA CYS A 51 0.41 -4.51 -23.64
C CYS A 51 1.08 -3.15 -23.39
N ARG A 52 0.38 -2.27 -22.68
CA ARG A 52 0.84 -0.96 -22.22
C ARG A 52 0.92 -1.03 -20.70
N LEU A 53 2.12 -1.20 -20.16
CA LEU A 53 2.35 -1.19 -18.72
C LEU A 53 2.66 0.23 -18.27
N TYR A 54 1.85 0.76 -17.36
CA TYR A 54 2.12 2.06 -16.75
C TYR A 54 3.33 1.96 -15.83
N THR A 55 4.33 2.81 -16.07
CA THR A 55 5.58 2.87 -15.28
C THR A 55 5.55 3.89 -14.17
N LYS A 56 4.43 4.57 -13.99
CA LYS A 56 4.25 5.61 -12.98
C LYS A 56 2.82 5.50 -12.45
N THR A 57 2.68 5.35 -11.13
CA THR A 57 1.39 5.15 -10.46
C THR A 57 1.37 5.86 -9.12
N TYR A 58 0.16 6.13 -8.61
CA TYR A 58 -0.06 6.70 -7.28
C TYR A 58 -0.61 5.62 -6.35
N LEU A 59 0.11 5.32 -5.27
CA LEU A 59 -0.35 4.39 -4.24
C LEU A 59 -0.93 5.18 -3.07
N SER A 60 -2.18 4.90 -2.70
CA SER A 60 -2.94 5.64 -1.69
C SER A 60 -2.21 5.88 -0.37
N SER A 61 -1.38 4.94 0.08
CA SER A 61 -0.65 5.00 1.36
C SER A 61 0.82 5.42 1.24
N VAL A 62 1.36 5.58 0.03
CA VAL A 62 2.79 5.88 -0.19
C VAL A 62 2.97 7.18 -0.97
N GLY A 63 2.15 7.38 -2.02
CA GLY A 63 2.25 8.50 -2.94
C GLY A 63 2.68 8.07 -4.34
N ASP A 64 3.37 8.97 -5.03
CA ASP A 64 3.88 8.75 -6.38
C ASP A 64 5.03 7.75 -6.38
N VAL A 65 4.88 6.66 -7.14
CA VAL A 65 5.92 5.63 -7.29
C VAL A 65 6.14 5.29 -8.77
N ARG A 66 7.35 4.83 -9.05
CA ARG A 66 7.75 4.34 -10.37
C ARG A 66 7.68 2.82 -10.39
N VAL A 67 7.08 2.24 -11.42
CA VAL A 67 7.14 0.79 -11.66
C VAL A 67 8.36 0.48 -12.53
N VAL A 68 9.25 -0.33 -11.98
CA VAL A 68 10.51 -0.77 -12.61
C VAL A 68 10.37 -2.25 -12.98
N VAL A 69 10.65 -2.57 -14.24
CA VAL A 69 10.66 -3.96 -14.71
C VAL A 69 12.07 -4.52 -14.58
N ASP A 70 12.29 -5.38 -13.59
CA ASP A 70 13.60 -6.00 -13.34
C ASP A 70 13.95 -7.07 -14.37
N GLU A 71 12.95 -7.86 -14.75
CA GLU A 71 13.11 -8.98 -15.66
C GLU A 71 11.95 -9.04 -16.63
N MET A 72 12.26 -9.23 -17.92
CA MET A 72 11.27 -9.39 -18.99
C MET A 72 11.70 -10.55 -19.90
N VAL A 73 11.04 -11.70 -19.76
CA VAL A 73 11.47 -12.95 -20.40
C VAL A 73 10.35 -13.58 -21.24
N GLU A 74 10.71 -14.02 -22.45
CA GLU A 74 9.84 -14.87 -23.27
C GLU A 74 9.76 -16.27 -22.65
N ASP A 75 8.57 -16.73 -22.30
CA ASP A 75 8.33 -18.05 -21.73
C ASP A 75 7.59 -18.92 -22.75
N ASN A 76 8.32 -19.89 -23.32
CA ASN A 76 7.80 -20.81 -24.33
C ASN A 76 6.71 -21.75 -23.80
N GLN A 77 6.52 -21.84 -22.48
CA GLN A 77 5.44 -22.62 -21.87
C GLN A 77 4.13 -21.83 -21.77
N LEU A 78 4.18 -20.51 -21.94
CA LEU A 78 2.99 -19.67 -21.92
C LEU A 78 2.26 -19.69 -23.27
N PRO A 79 0.91 -19.62 -23.25
CA PRO A 79 0.15 -19.35 -24.47
C PRO A 79 0.65 -18.08 -25.16
N ASN A 80 0.60 -18.04 -26.50
CA ASN A 80 1.18 -16.96 -27.31
C ASN A 80 0.83 -15.54 -26.83
N ASN A 81 -0.40 -15.32 -26.36
CA ASN A 81 -0.92 -14.01 -25.94
C ASN A 81 -0.98 -13.86 -24.41
N SER A 82 -0.37 -14.76 -23.65
CA SER A 82 -0.40 -14.71 -22.19
C SER A 82 0.72 -13.83 -21.65
N LEU A 83 0.41 -13.05 -20.62
CA LEU A 83 1.36 -12.28 -19.84
C LEU A 83 1.22 -12.69 -18.38
N VAL A 84 2.35 -12.96 -17.76
CA VAL A 84 2.48 -13.25 -16.34
C VAL A 84 3.27 -12.10 -15.73
N ILE A 85 2.66 -11.39 -14.79
CA ILE A 85 3.29 -10.33 -14.03
C ILE A 85 3.49 -10.79 -12.59
N THR A 86 4.71 -10.66 -12.09
CA THR A 86 5.06 -10.84 -10.68
C THR A 86 5.26 -9.47 -10.07
N TYR A 87 4.53 -9.18 -9.00
CA TYR A 87 4.43 -7.83 -8.41
C TYR A 87 4.17 -7.93 -6.90
N PRO A 88 4.39 -6.85 -6.12
CA PRO A 88 4.05 -6.80 -4.70
C PRO A 88 2.61 -7.23 -4.38
N LYS A 89 2.46 -8.11 -3.39
CA LYS A 89 1.18 -8.73 -3.00
C LYS A 89 0.17 -7.75 -2.43
N MET A 90 0.65 -6.66 -1.84
CA MET A 90 -0.19 -5.58 -1.32
C MET A 90 -0.77 -4.68 -2.41
N LEU A 91 -0.35 -4.89 -3.66
CA LEU A 91 -0.91 -4.23 -4.83
C LEU A 91 -1.84 -5.21 -5.55
N HIS A 92 -2.62 -4.67 -6.47
CA HIS A 92 -3.37 -5.43 -7.45
C HIS A 92 -3.11 -4.86 -8.83
N VAL A 93 -3.18 -5.72 -9.85
CA VAL A 93 -3.01 -5.30 -11.25
C VAL A 93 -4.39 -5.09 -11.86
N VAL A 94 -4.63 -3.88 -12.36
CA VAL A 94 -5.84 -3.53 -13.09
C VAL A 94 -5.56 -3.65 -14.58
N GLN A 95 -6.39 -4.43 -15.28
CA GLN A 95 -6.33 -4.53 -16.73
C GLN A 95 -7.53 -3.85 -17.38
N ASP A 96 -7.26 -2.84 -18.21
CA ASP A 96 -8.25 -2.24 -19.11
C ASP A 96 -7.83 -2.43 -20.56
N GLY A 97 -8.39 -3.47 -21.19
CA GLY A 97 -8.07 -3.86 -22.57
C GLY A 97 -6.59 -4.24 -22.71
N ASP A 98 -5.81 -3.34 -23.33
CA ASP A 98 -4.38 -3.49 -23.54
C ASP A 98 -3.53 -2.77 -22.49
N GLN A 99 -4.15 -2.08 -21.52
CA GLN A 99 -3.48 -1.33 -20.48
C GLN A 99 -3.37 -2.15 -19.19
N LEU A 100 -2.22 -2.06 -18.54
CA LEU A 100 -1.94 -2.62 -17.23
C LEU A 100 -1.44 -1.55 -16.29
N ASP A 101 -2.10 -1.44 -15.15
CA ASP A 101 -1.74 -0.53 -14.08
C ASP A 101 -1.59 -1.28 -12.75
N LEU A 102 -0.69 -0.80 -11.90
CA LEU A 102 -0.53 -1.30 -10.55
C LEU A 102 -1.22 -0.32 -9.60
N GLN A 103 -2.18 -0.83 -8.84
CA GLN A 103 -2.92 -0.04 -7.86
C GLN A 103 -2.80 -0.67 -6.48
N MET A 104 -2.87 0.18 -5.46
CA MET A 104 -3.03 -0.27 -4.09
C MET A 104 -4.53 -0.20 -3.80
N ASP A 105 -5.09 -1.23 -3.17
CA ASP A 105 -6.44 -1.11 -2.61
C ASP A 105 -6.49 0.15 -1.74
N ASP A 106 -7.58 0.91 -1.83
CA ASP A 106 -7.77 2.07 -0.98
C ASP A 106 -7.71 1.62 0.48
N TYR A 107 -6.57 1.84 1.12
CA TYR A 107 -6.43 1.68 2.55
C TYR A 107 -7.11 2.89 3.18
N GLU A 108 -8.44 2.86 3.19
CA GLU A 108 -9.16 3.74 4.09
C GLU A 108 -8.72 3.35 5.49
N MET A 109 -7.93 4.21 6.14
CA MET A 109 -7.75 4.14 7.58
C MET A 109 -9.15 4.19 8.16
N SER A 110 -9.66 3.02 8.56
CA SER A 110 -11.01 2.87 9.04
C SER A 110 -11.19 3.85 10.18
N LYS A 111 -12.10 4.81 9.97
CA LYS A 111 -12.49 5.78 10.99
C LYS A 111 -13.37 5.12 12.07
N ASP A 112 -13.58 3.82 11.98
CA ASP A 112 -14.33 3.09 12.97
C ASP A 112 -13.58 3.06 14.30
N LEU A 113 -14.36 3.19 15.38
CA LEU A 113 -13.87 3.19 16.75
C LEU A 113 -13.05 1.94 17.05
N GLN A 114 -13.39 0.79 16.45
CA GLN A 114 -12.68 -0.46 16.68
C GLN A 114 -11.22 -0.40 16.20
N THR A 115 -10.95 0.18 15.03
CA THR A 115 -9.58 0.35 14.50
C THR A 115 -8.78 1.30 15.38
N ILE A 116 -9.40 2.42 15.77
CA ILE A 116 -8.79 3.37 16.72
C ILE A 116 -8.43 2.65 18.03
N PHE A 117 -9.37 1.90 18.63
CA PHE A 117 -9.11 1.13 19.85
C PHE A 117 -8.02 0.08 19.68
N ASN A 118 -7.95 -0.58 18.52
CA ASN A 118 -6.90 -1.54 18.22
C ASN A 118 -5.53 -0.86 18.17
N THR A 119 -5.38 0.29 17.50
CA THR A 119 -4.13 1.08 17.51
C THR A 119 -3.75 1.53 18.92
N PHE A 120 -4.72 1.98 19.72
CA PHE A 120 -4.48 2.33 21.13
C PHE A 120 -4.01 1.15 21.98
N LYS A 121 -4.49 -0.07 21.68
CA LYS A 121 -4.14 -1.30 22.38
C LYS A 121 -2.80 -1.88 21.91
N SER A 122 -2.55 -1.89 20.61
CA SER A 122 -1.31 -2.40 20.01
C SER A 122 -0.14 -1.43 20.16
N LYS A 123 -0.42 -0.14 20.41
CA LYS A 123 0.58 0.94 20.39
C LYS A 123 1.31 1.04 19.05
N SER A 124 0.62 0.65 17.98
CA SER A 124 1.21 0.58 16.65
C SER A 124 0.18 0.79 15.55
N TYR A 125 0.60 1.45 14.47
CA TYR A 125 -0.12 1.55 13.21
C TYR A 125 0.80 1.16 12.06
N ASP A 126 0.26 0.58 11.00
CA ASP A 126 1.05 0.19 9.84
C ASP A 126 1.35 1.40 8.96
N GLU A 127 2.63 1.58 8.63
CA GLU A 127 3.11 2.62 7.73
C GLU A 127 3.80 1.94 6.54
N TYR A 128 3.19 2.07 5.36
CA TYR A 128 3.68 1.44 4.15
C TYR A 128 4.77 2.31 3.51
N TYR A 129 5.84 1.67 3.04
CA TYR A 129 6.89 2.36 2.29
C TYR A 129 7.38 1.52 1.12
N VAL A 130 8.03 2.22 0.19
CA VAL A 130 8.69 1.65 -0.98
C VAL A 130 10.11 2.20 -1.00
N ASN A 131 11.08 1.33 -1.30
CA ASN A 131 12.47 1.77 -1.40
C ASN A 131 12.66 2.58 -2.68
N ASN A 132 13.28 3.76 -2.56
CA ASN A 132 13.56 4.68 -3.68
C ASN A 132 12.33 5.10 -4.50
N ASP A 133 11.13 5.02 -3.94
CA ASP A 133 9.87 5.24 -4.67
C ASP A 133 9.73 4.31 -5.89
N GLU A 134 10.36 3.12 -5.86
CA GLU A 134 10.39 2.15 -6.96
C GLU A 134 9.70 0.83 -6.59
N ILE A 135 8.66 0.47 -7.34
CA ILE A 135 8.00 -0.83 -7.29
C ILE A 135 8.60 -1.73 -8.37
N HIS A 136 9.25 -2.80 -7.92
CA HIS A 136 9.88 -3.75 -8.81
C HIS A 136 8.90 -4.85 -9.24
N VAL A 137 8.85 -5.11 -10.55
CA VAL A 137 8.02 -6.16 -11.15
C VAL A 137 8.81 -7.01 -12.13
N SER A 138 8.36 -8.24 -12.35
CA SER A 138 8.91 -9.13 -13.36
C SER A 138 7.83 -9.59 -14.33
N LEU A 139 8.17 -9.69 -15.60
CA LEU A 139 7.26 -10.07 -16.68
C LEU A 139 7.74 -11.34 -17.35
N ARG A 140 6.84 -12.31 -17.50
CA ARG A 140 7.00 -13.42 -18.43
C ARG A 140 5.89 -13.36 -19.47
N TYR A 141 6.24 -13.52 -20.75
CA TYR A 141 5.29 -13.32 -21.83
C TYR A 141 5.36 -14.43 -22.87
N GLY A 142 4.22 -14.73 -23.48
CA GLY A 142 4.11 -15.63 -24.63
C GLY A 142 4.67 -15.00 -25.90
N LYS A 143 5.06 -15.86 -26.84
CA LYS A 143 5.80 -15.48 -28.06
C LYS A 143 5.16 -14.36 -28.90
N ALA A 144 3.83 -14.22 -28.92
CA ALA A 144 3.19 -13.19 -29.74
C ALA A 144 3.28 -11.78 -29.14
N LEU A 145 3.73 -11.64 -27.88
CA LEU A 145 3.90 -10.36 -27.19
C LEU A 145 5.33 -9.79 -27.26
N LYS A 146 6.28 -10.52 -27.85
CA LYS A 146 7.73 -10.23 -27.84
C LYS A 146 8.15 -8.80 -28.19
N ASP A 147 7.38 -8.11 -29.02
CA ASP A 147 7.65 -6.73 -29.43
C ASP A 147 6.42 -5.82 -29.23
N LYS A 148 5.47 -6.25 -28.40
CA LYS A 148 4.17 -5.61 -28.22
C LYS A 148 3.92 -5.13 -26.79
N ILE A 149 4.90 -5.32 -25.91
CA ILE A 149 4.93 -4.73 -24.57
C ILE A 149 5.59 -3.36 -24.66
N THR A 150 4.89 -2.35 -24.17
CA THR A 150 5.32 -0.95 -24.19
C THR A 150 5.15 -0.37 -22.79
N PHE A 151 6.06 0.53 -22.42
CA PHE A 151 6.07 1.21 -21.13
C PHE A 151 5.51 2.61 -21.29
N VAL A 152 4.51 2.93 -20.48
CA VAL A 152 3.79 4.20 -20.56
C VAL A 152 4.09 5.01 -19.30
N ASP A 153 4.74 6.15 -19.49
CA ASP A 153 5.02 7.13 -18.44
C ASP A 153 3.98 8.25 -18.54
N ASP A 154 2.73 7.97 -18.17
CA ASP A 154 1.65 8.96 -18.20
C ASP A 154 0.93 8.99 -16.86
N TYR A 155 0.82 10.20 -16.29
CA TYR A 155 -0.19 10.52 -15.30
C TYR A 155 -1.31 11.10 -16.13
N TYR A 156 -2.38 10.33 -16.36
CA TYR A 156 -3.65 10.80 -16.96
C TYR A 156 -3.66 12.20 -17.60
#